data_AF-A0A2D5AZD1-F1
#
_entry.id   AF-A0A2D5AZD1-F1
#
_cell.length_a   1.000
_cell.length_b   1.000
_cell.length_c   1.000
_cell.angle_alpha   90.00
_cell.angle_beta   90.00
_cell.angle_gamma   90.00
#
_symmetry.space_group_name_H-M   'P 1'
#
loop_
_entity.id
_entity.type
_entity.pdbx_description
1 polymer ?
#
loop_
_entity_poly.entity_id
_entity_poly.type
_entity_poly.pdbx_seq_one_letter_code
_entity_poly.pdbx_strand_id
1 'polypeptide(L)'
;MVLDIAKRSAEHAARPKRLPLFLSMNFSALRAPRRHGFTVVELVIVIATFAVLTAVVSPTFVEIARKTKFDPVVEEMRTMENALVHYYADTGSLKPLENIAGITDSVQDPAHKHLISGDGREGWSGPYAEELPSESGYGGTYDIDVISDSQAKIILGTREELGGVYPAMLETLNHLLDGDKDLKRGLVWGDASGINYGVNFVRL
;
A
#
# COMPACT_ATOMS: atom_id res chain seq x y z
N MET A 1 -76.51 -13.66 -41.85
CA MET A 1 -76.05 -14.93 -42.46
C MET A 1 -74.60 -14.72 -42.92
N VAL A 2 -73.69 -14.83 -41.95
CA VAL A 2 -72.33 -14.25 -41.93
C VAL A 2 -71.30 -15.40 -41.85
N LEU A 3 -71.37 -16.39 -42.76
CA LEU A 3 -70.51 -17.58 -42.61
C LEU A 3 -69.94 -18.19 -43.88
N ASP A 4 -69.95 -17.49 -45.02
CA ASP A 4 -69.42 -18.09 -46.27
C ASP A 4 -68.43 -17.22 -47.06
N ILE A 5 -67.93 -16.13 -46.46
CA ILE A 5 -66.86 -15.32 -47.08
C ILE A 5 -65.47 -15.68 -46.52
N ALA A 6 -65.39 -16.58 -45.53
CA ALA A 6 -64.12 -17.22 -45.15
C ALA A 6 -63.61 -18.21 -46.22
N LYS A 7 -64.44 -18.59 -47.21
CA LYS A 7 -64.09 -19.58 -48.24
C LYS A 7 -63.54 -19.00 -49.55
N ARG A 8 -63.47 -17.68 -49.69
CA ARG A 8 -62.95 -17.01 -50.91
C ARG A 8 -61.45 -16.70 -50.90
N SER A 9 -60.75 -17.09 -49.83
CA SER A 9 -59.30 -16.92 -49.69
C SER A 9 -58.54 -18.24 -49.87
N ALA A 10 -59.00 -19.12 -50.75
CA ALA A 10 -58.39 -20.44 -50.95
C ALA A 10 -57.92 -20.74 -52.39
N GLU A 11 -58.13 -19.85 -53.36
CA GLU A 11 -57.90 -20.19 -54.78
C GLU A 11 -57.11 -19.14 -55.58
N HIS A 12 -55.99 -18.67 -55.05
CA HIS A 12 -54.94 -18.08 -55.90
C HIS A 12 -53.65 -18.90 -55.83
N ALA A 13 -53.67 -19.92 -56.68
CA ALA A 13 -52.67 -20.15 -57.71
C ALA A 13 -51.19 -20.17 -57.29
N ALA A 14 -50.75 -21.40 -57.00
CA ALA A 14 -49.48 -22.01 -57.39
C ALA A 14 -48.51 -21.19 -58.27
N ARG A 15 -47.28 -21.01 -57.75
CA ARG A 15 -46.05 -21.33 -58.50
C ARG A 15 -44.99 -21.90 -57.55
N PRO A 16 -44.34 -23.02 -57.89
CA PRO A 16 -43.40 -23.70 -57.01
C PRO A 16 -42.05 -22.98 -57.00
N LYS A 17 -41.62 -22.46 -55.84
CA LYS A 17 -40.19 -22.19 -55.64
C LYS A 17 -39.53 -23.52 -55.28
N ARG A 18 -38.88 -24.13 -56.28
CA ARG A 18 -37.95 -25.24 -56.10
C ARG A 18 -36.87 -24.82 -55.10
N LEU A 19 -36.98 -25.25 -53.85
CA LEU A 19 -35.86 -25.29 -52.92
C LEU A 19 -35.18 -26.64 -53.10
N PRO A 20 -33.94 -26.69 -53.59
CA PRO A 20 -33.23 -27.94 -53.72
C PRO A 20 -32.71 -28.40 -52.36
N LEU A 21 -32.61 -29.72 -52.27
CA LEU A 21 -31.75 -30.48 -51.40
C LEU A 21 -32.09 -30.40 -49.89
N PHE A 22 -32.93 -31.34 -49.46
CA PHE A 22 -32.61 -32.06 -48.23
C PHE A 22 -31.19 -32.60 -48.38
N LEU A 23 -30.21 -31.90 -47.81
CA LEU A 23 -28.97 -32.54 -47.42
C LEU A 23 -29.38 -33.53 -46.33
N SER A 24 -29.62 -34.79 -46.71
CA SER A 24 -29.60 -35.87 -45.74
C SER A 24 -28.18 -35.90 -45.18
N MET A 25 -27.93 -35.15 -44.11
CA MET A 25 -26.83 -35.48 -43.21
C MET A 25 -27.23 -36.82 -42.60
N ASN A 26 -26.80 -37.89 -43.26
CA ASN A 26 -26.56 -39.14 -42.58
C ASN A 26 -25.65 -38.79 -41.40
N PHE A 27 -26.20 -38.72 -40.19
CA PHE A 27 -25.41 -38.86 -38.97
C PHE A 27 -24.94 -40.32 -38.91
N SER A 28 -24.09 -40.71 -39.87
CA SER A 28 -23.22 -41.85 -39.71
C SER A 28 -22.40 -41.55 -38.47
N ALA A 29 -22.73 -42.24 -37.39
CA ALA A 29 -22.17 -42.09 -36.07
C ALA A 29 -20.70 -41.64 -36.11
N LEU A 30 -20.47 -40.34 -35.87
CA LEU A 30 -19.16 -39.83 -35.53
C LEU A 30 -18.85 -40.44 -34.17
N ARG A 31 -18.18 -41.59 -34.19
CA ARG A 31 -17.66 -42.24 -33.00
C ARG A 31 -16.64 -41.26 -32.42
N ALA A 32 -17.05 -40.48 -31.43
CA ALA A 32 -16.15 -39.58 -30.72
C ALA A 32 -14.92 -40.42 -30.29
N PRO A 33 -13.68 -39.96 -30.53
CA PRO A 33 -12.51 -40.69 -30.10
C PRO A 33 -12.64 -40.92 -28.60
N ARG A 34 -12.43 -42.16 -28.16
CA ARG A 34 -12.42 -42.51 -26.74
C ARG A 34 -11.33 -41.67 -26.06
N ARG A 35 -11.75 -40.61 -25.38
CA ARG A 35 -10.87 -39.83 -24.51
C ARG A 35 -10.39 -40.79 -23.44
N HIS A 36 -9.10 -41.08 -23.43
CA HIS A 36 -8.49 -41.85 -22.35
C HIS A 36 -8.61 -41.00 -21.09
N GLY A 37 -9.26 -41.53 -20.06
CA GLY A 37 -9.38 -40.85 -18.77
C GLY A 37 -8.04 -40.83 -18.07
N PHE A 38 -7.80 -39.79 -17.26
CA PHE A 38 -6.62 -39.72 -16.40
C PHE A 38 -6.58 -40.92 -15.46
N THR A 39 -5.41 -41.56 -15.35
CA THR A 39 -5.20 -42.61 -14.37
C THR A 39 -5.03 -42.00 -12.97
N VAL A 40 -5.41 -42.75 -11.93
CA VAL A 40 -5.18 -42.33 -10.54
C VAL A 40 -3.69 -42.09 -10.29
N VAL A 41 -2.83 -42.88 -10.92
CA VAL A 41 -1.37 -42.78 -10.79
C VAL A 41 -0.85 -41.44 -11.35
N GLU A 42 -1.34 -40.99 -12.51
CA GLU A 42 -0.95 -39.69 -13.07
C GLU A 42 -1.30 -38.54 -12.13
N LEU A 43 -2.50 -38.56 -11.52
CA LEU A 43 -2.90 -37.52 -10.59
C LEU A 43 -2.04 -37.53 -9.31
N VAL A 44 -1.73 -38.72 -8.79
CA VAL A 44 -0.92 -38.89 -7.57
C VAL A 44 0.50 -38.35 -7.75
N ILE A 45 1.13 -38.57 -8.91
CA ILE A 45 2.48 -38.06 -9.19
C ILE A 45 2.48 -36.52 -9.29
N VAL A 46 1.44 -35.93 -9.89
CA VAL A 46 1.31 -34.48 -10.04
C VAL A 46 1.17 -33.79 -8.68
N ILE A 47 0.30 -34.29 -7.80
CA ILE A 47 0.15 -33.69 -6.47
C ILE A 47 1.39 -33.92 -5.59
N ALA A 48 2.08 -35.07 -5.75
CA ALA A 48 3.31 -35.36 -5.02
C ALA A 48 4.44 -34.39 -5.41
N THR A 49 4.62 -34.13 -6.71
CA THR A 49 5.63 -33.17 -7.18
C THR A 49 5.25 -31.73 -6.84
N PHE A 50 3.97 -31.36 -6.94
CA PHE A 50 3.48 -30.05 -6.53
C PHE A 50 3.73 -29.76 -5.04
N ALA A 51 3.57 -30.77 -4.16
CA ALA A 51 3.86 -30.62 -2.73
C ALA A 51 5.34 -30.33 -2.47
N VAL A 52 6.26 -31.01 -3.16
CA VAL A 52 7.70 -30.78 -3.03
C VAL A 52 8.09 -29.40 -3.56
N LEU A 53 7.58 -29.00 -4.73
CA LEU A 53 7.83 -27.68 -5.30
C LEU A 53 7.30 -26.57 -4.37
N THR A 54 6.08 -26.72 -3.87
CA THR A 54 5.48 -25.75 -2.95
C THR A 54 6.25 -25.65 -1.63
N ALA A 55 6.74 -26.79 -1.11
CA ALA A 55 7.55 -26.82 0.10
C ALA A 55 8.87 -26.05 -0.04
N VAL A 56 9.50 -26.06 -1.22
CA VAL A 56 10.76 -25.36 -1.48
C VAL A 56 10.57 -23.88 -1.84
N VAL A 57 9.46 -23.54 -2.50
CA VAL A 57 9.21 -22.17 -3.01
C VAL A 57 8.63 -21.24 -1.93
N SER A 58 7.96 -21.78 -0.90
CA SER A 58 7.26 -20.98 0.11
C SER A 58 8.12 -20.10 1.05
N PRO A 59 9.33 -20.50 1.53
CA PRO A 59 9.94 -19.79 2.66
C PRO A 59 10.54 -18.43 2.32
N THR A 60 10.80 -18.10 1.06
CA THR A 60 11.63 -16.94 0.69
C THR A 60 10.87 -15.65 0.38
N PHE A 61 9.59 -15.72 -0.01
CA PHE A 61 8.87 -14.53 -0.47
C PHE A 61 8.38 -13.59 0.65
N VAL A 62 8.09 -14.14 1.83
CA VAL A 62 7.57 -13.35 2.97
C VAL A 62 8.66 -12.47 3.60
N GLU A 63 9.91 -12.92 3.58
CA GLU A 63 11.02 -12.17 4.16
C GLU A 63 11.55 -11.08 3.22
N ILE A 64 11.49 -11.30 1.91
CA ILE A 64 11.93 -10.34 0.89
C ILE A 64 10.89 -9.22 0.69
N ALA A 65 9.59 -9.52 0.79
CA ALA A 65 8.55 -8.48 0.71
C ALA A 65 8.63 -7.45 1.87
N ARG A 66 9.20 -7.84 3.01
CA ARG A 66 9.51 -6.94 4.14
C ARG A 66 10.76 -6.08 3.92
N LYS A 67 11.60 -6.36 2.92
CA LYS A 67 12.88 -5.64 2.69
C LYS A 67 12.79 -4.49 1.69
N THR A 68 11.62 -4.20 1.11
CA THR A 68 11.52 -3.40 -0.14
C THR A 68 10.59 -2.19 -0.10
N LYS A 69 10.27 -1.60 1.06
CA LYS A 69 9.48 -0.34 1.09
C LYS A 69 10.02 0.65 2.11
N PHE A 70 11.30 0.96 2.09
CA PHE A 70 11.84 1.99 3.01
C PHE A 70 11.47 3.40 2.55
N ASP A 71 11.14 3.56 1.27
CA ASP A 71 10.80 4.84 0.64
C ASP A 71 9.61 5.58 1.29
N PRO A 72 8.49 4.92 1.67
CA PRO A 72 7.39 5.58 2.36
C PRO A 72 7.80 6.17 3.71
N VAL A 73 8.62 5.46 4.50
CA VAL A 73 9.10 5.97 5.79
C VAL A 73 9.96 7.21 5.61
N VAL A 74 10.81 7.23 4.58
CA VAL A 74 11.63 8.40 4.23
C VAL A 74 10.74 9.58 3.82
N GLU A 75 9.69 9.33 3.04
CA GLU A 75 8.73 10.36 2.62
C GLU A 75 7.90 10.90 3.80
N GLU A 76 7.46 10.03 4.70
CA GLU A 76 6.75 10.37 5.94
C GLU A 76 7.63 11.24 6.86
N MET A 77 8.91 10.85 7.06
CA MET A 77 9.86 11.65 7.83
C MET A 77 10.12 13.03 7.23
N ARG A 78 10.24 13.13 5.91
CA ARG A 78 10.40 14.42 5.20
C ARG A 78 9.14 15.28 5.27
N THR A 79 7.97 14.67 5.21
CA THR A 79 6.69 15.37 5.38
C THR A 79 6.62 16.01 6.76
N MET A 80 6.97 15.26 7.81
CA MET A 80 7.03 15.81 9.17
C MET A 80 8.11 16.89 9.30
N GLU A 81 9.30 16.68 8.73
CA GLU A 81 10.36 17.69 8.73
C GLU A 81 9.87 19.01 8.13
N ASN A 82 9.28 18.97 6.93
CA ASN A 82 8.75 20.16 6.26
C ASN A 82 7.68 20.86 7.12
N ALA A 83 6.81 20.09 7.78
CA ALA A 83 5.82 20.66 8.69
C ALA A 83 6.47 21.40 9.87
N LEU A 84 7.52 20.82 10.47
CA LEU A 84 8.29 21.45 11.54
C LEU A 84 9.05 22.70 11.06
N VAL A 85 9.60 22.67 9.84
CA VAL A 85 10.28 23.82 9.20
C VAL A 85 9.32 25.00 9.07
N HIS A 86 8.16 24.78 8.47
CA HIS A 86 7.17 25.83 8.26
C HIS A 86 6.59 26.33 9.59
N TYR A 87 6.31 25.42 10.52
CA TYR A 87 5.87 25.77 11.87
C TYR A 87 6.89 26.68 12.58
N TYR A 88 8.19 26.35 12.52
CA TYR A 88 9.24 27.16 13.14
C TYR A 88 9.40 28.52 12.45
N ALA A 89 9.32 28.56 11.12
CA ALA A 89 9.42 29.81 10.35
C ALA A 89 8.34 30.82 10.77
N ASP A 90 7.14 30.33 11.08
CA ASP A 90 5.99 31.13 11.45
C ASP A 90 5.96 31.50 12.95
N THR A 91 6.21 30.53 13.82
CA THR A 91 6.03 30.67 15.27
C THR A 91 7.31 31.02 16.03
N GLY A 92 8.47 30.80 15.42
CA GLY A 92 9.79 31.06 16.00
C GLY A 92 10.21 30.14 17.16
N SER A 93 9.40 29.14 17.54
CA SER A 93 9.72 28.20 18.60
C SER A 93 9.00 26.86 18.43
N LEU A 94 9.76 25.77 18.49
CA LEU A 94 9.25 24.40 18.47
C LEU A 94 8.72 23.90 19.81
N LYS A 95 8.95 24.59 20.93
CA LYS A 95 8.56 24.14 22.29
C LYS A 95 7.12 23.61 22.44
N PRO A 96 6.12 24.13 21.72
CA PRO A 96 4.76 23.58 21.79
C PRO A 96 4.65 22.12 21.33
N LEU A 97 5.61 21.63 20.55
CA LEU A 97 5.67 20.27 20.05
C LEU A 97 6.51 19.33 20.93
N GLU A 98 6.80 19.73 22.18
CA GLU A 98 7.69 18.99 23.07
C GLU A 98 7.03 17.69 23.61
N ASN A 99 7.78 16.58 23.54
CA ASN A 99 7.42 15.25 24.07
C ASN A 99 6.08 14.70 23.53
N ILE A 100 5.83 14.85 22.22
CA ILE A 100 4.64 14.26 21.59
C ILE A 100 4.97 12.82 21.20
N ALA A 101 4.35 11.87 21.88
CA ALA A 101 4.48 10.45 21.59
C ALA A 101 3.23 9.90 20.93
N GLY A 102 3.40 8.96 20.01
CA GLY A 102 2.31 8.26 19.36
C GLY A 102 1.45 9.19 18.51
N ILE A 103 2.08 9.97 17.62
CA ILE A 103 1.40 10.90 16.73
C ILE A 103 0.30 10.15 15.99
N THR A 104 -0.90 10.74 16.00
CA THR A 104 -2.05 10.28 15.24
C THR A 104 -2.55 11.41 14.34
N ASP A 105 -3.30 11.06 13.28
CA ASP A 105 -4.00 12.07 12.47
C ASP A 105 -5.32 12.56 13.14
N SER A 106 -5.48 12.31 14.43
CA SER A 106 -6.65 12.77 15.17
C SER A 106 -6.56 14.27 15.43
N VAL A 107 -7.68 14.99 15.28
CA VAL A 107 -7.77 16.42 15.61
C VAL A 107 -7.47 16.72 17.09
N GLN A 108 -7.58 15.72 17.96
CA GLN A 108 -7.23 15.85 19.38
C GLN A 108 -5.73 15.67 19.66
N ASP A 109 -4.98 15.15 18.69
CA ASP A 109 -3.54 14.96 18.81
C ASP A 109 -2.83 16.32 18.94
N PRO A 110 -1.90 16.49 19.91
CA PRO A 110 -1.14 17.73 20.04
C PRO A 110 -0.40 18.11 18.76
N ALA A 111 0.21 17.16 18.05
CA ALA A 111 0.91 17.43 16.81
C ALA A 111 -0.09 17.89 15.73
N HIS A 112 -1.22 17.21 15.58
CA HIS A 112 -2.24 17.61 14.62
C HIS A 112 -2.78 19.02 14.94
N LYS A 113 -2.99 19.33 16.22
CA LYS A 113 -3.44 20.66 16.66
C LYS A 113 -2.45 21.77 16.29
N HIS A 114 -1.16 21.55 16.50
CA HIS A 114 -0.14 22.55 16.21
C HIS A 114 0.22 22.63 14.72
N LEU A 115 0.23 21.49 14.03
CA LEU A 115 0.73 21.39 12.66
C LEU A 115 -0.36 21.49 11.59
N ILE A 116 -1.61 21.10 11.89
CA ILE A 116 -2.69 21.04 10.90
C ILE A 116 -3.85 21.95 11.27
N SER A 117 -4.58 21.66 12.34
CA SER A 117 -5.85 22.34 12.62
C SER A 117 -5.71 23.74 13.22
N GLY A 118 -4.55 24.03 13.80
CA GLY A 118 -4.25 25.30 14.45
C GLY A 118 -4.73 25.33 15.90
N ASP A 119 -3.89 25.88 16.77
CA ASP A 119 -4.17 26.07 18.20
C ASP A 119 -4.58 27.51 18.55
N GLY A 120 -4.66 28.39 17.55
CA GLY A 120 -4.99 29.82 17.71
C GLY A 120 -3.86 30.69 18.25
N ARG A 121 -2.61 30.19 18.23
CA ARG A 121 -1.44 30.96 18.68
C ARG A 121 -1.08 32.11 17.74
N GLU A 122 -0.38 33.10 18.29
CA GLU A 122 0.21 34.18 17.50
C GLU A 122 1.31 33.65 16.57
N GLY A 123 1.36 34.18 15.35
CA GLY A 123 2.33 33.82 14.32
C GLY A 123 1.98 32.59 13.49
N TRP A 124 0.95 31.82 13.85
CA TRP A 124 0.56 30.64 13.07
C TRP A 124 -0.14 31.03 11.75
N SER A 125 0.39 30.55 10.63
CA SER A 125 -0.19 30.72 9.29
C SER A 125 -0.44 29.38 8.56
N GLY A 126 -0.28 28.25 9.26
CA GLY A 126 -0.52 26.87 8.78
C GLY A 126 -2.00 26.55 8.53
N PRO A 127 -2.39 25.37 8.03
CA PRO A 127 -1.75 24.05 8.16
C PRO A 127 -0.39 23.94 7.48
N TYR A 128 0.53 23.22 8.13
CA TYR A 128 1.89 22.94 7.67
C TYR A 128 2.06 21.52 7.13
N ALA A 129 1.02 20.68 7.24
CA ALA A 129 0.92 19.36 6.64
C ALA A 129 -0.54 19.09 6.23
N GLU A 130 -0.74 18.19 5.25
CA GLU A 130 -2.07 17.70 4.87
C GLU A 130 -2.55 16.59 5.80
N GLU A 131 -1.65 15.70 6.19
CA GLU A 131 -1.87 14.56 7.09
C GLU A 131 -0.58 14.33 7.89
N LEU A 132 -0.72 13.87 9.14
CA LEU A 132 0.42 13.39 9.92
C LEU A 132 0.52 11.87 9.84
N PRO A 133 1.71 11.31 9.54
CA PRO A 133 1.89 9.87 9.52
C PRO A 133 1.70 9.33 10.95
N SER A 134 0.78 8.38 11.09
CA SER A 134 0.37 7.87 12.41
C SER A 134 0.92 6.47 12.71
N GLU A 135 1.11 5.64 11.68
CA GLU A 135 1.76 4.35 11.79
C GLU A 135 2.71 4.14 10.62
N SER A 136 3.92 3.67 10.91
CA SER A 136 4.83 3.27 9.84
C SER A 136 4.34 1.96 9.21
N GLY A 137 4.57 1.77 7.91
CA GLY A 137 4.30 0.49 7.22
C GLY A 137 5.05 -0.73 7.77
N TYR A 138 5.91 -0.54 8.78
CA TYR A 138 6.69 -1.57 9.48
C TYR A 138 6.28 -1.78 10.95
N GLY A 139 5.27 -1.05 11.43
CA GLY A 139 4.90 -0.98 12.83
C GLY A 139 5.64 0.13 13.57
N GLY A 140 5.10 0.50 14.73
CA GLY A 140 5.57 1.66 15.49
C GLY A 140 4.96 2.97 15.00
N THR A 141 4.87 3.92 15.92
CA THR A 141 4.38 5.28 15.69
C THR A 141 5.53 6.25 15.47
N TYR A 142 5.18 7.48 15.15
CA TYR A 142 6.12 8.59 15.13
C TYR A 142 5.97 9.43 16.40
N ASP A 143 7.10 9.89 16.93
CA ASP A 143 7.15 10.82 18.05
C ASP A 143 7.93 12.08 17.65
N ILE A 144 7.65 13.21 18.30
CA ILE A 144 8.43 14.45 18.20
C ILE A 144 8.97 14.80 19.58
N ASP A 145 10.28 14.98 19.65
CA ASP A 145 10.99 15.44 20.84
C ASP A 145 11.73 16.74 20.53
N VAL A 146 11.43 17.78 21.30
CA VAL A 146 12.02 19.11 21.11
C VAL A 146 13.24 19.24 22.01
N ILE A 147 14.38 19.54 21.40
CA ILE A 147 15.67 19.71 22.09
C ILE A 147 15.87 21.18 22.50
N SER A 148 15.45 22.10 21.62
CA SER A 148 15.48 23.55 21.87
C SER A 148 14.42 24.25 21.02
N ASP A 149 14.29 25.58 21.14
CA ASP A 149 13.37 26.35 20.31
C ASP A 149 13.57 26.13 18.80
N SER A 150 14.78 25.76 18.39
CA SER A 150 15.18 25.61 17.00
C SER A 150 15.76 24.23 16.69
N GLN A 151 15.52 23.23 17.54
CA GLN A 151 16.00 21.86 17.31
C GLN A 151 14.97 20.86 17.82
N ALA A 152 14.65 19.88 16.98
CA ALA A 152 13.80 18.74 17.35
C ALA A 152 14.38 17.45 16.76
N LYS A 153 13.83 16.32 17.20
CA LYS A 153 14.04 15.02 16.58
C LYS A 153 12.69 14.38 16.33
N ILE A 154 12.58 13.72 15.18
CA ILE A 154 11.49 12.82 14.84
C ILE A 154 11.96 11.42 15.21
N ILE A 155 11.17 10.67 15.97
CA ILE A 155 11.49 9.31 16.40
C ILE A 155 10.54 8.36 15.69
N LEU A 156 11.08 7.34 15.02
CA LEU A 156 10.32 6.24 14.46
C LEU A 156 10.50 5.02 15.36
N GLY A 157 9.41 4.60 16.00
CA GLY A 157 9.21 3.32 16.67
C GLY A 157 10.28 2.89 17.68
N THR A 158 9.89 2.13 18.70
CA THR A 158 10.89 1.56 19.60
C THR A 158 11.65 0.41 18.93
N ARG A 159 12.84 0.09 19.47
CA ARG A 159 13.60 -1.09 19.03
C ARG A 159 12.80 -2.40 19.17
N GLU A 160 11.89 -2.47 20.14
CA GLU A 160 11.01 -3.62 20.34
C GLU A 160 9.92 -3.68 19.27
N GLU A 161 9.28 -2.55 18.97
CA GLU A 161 8.23 -2.43 17.93
C GLU A 161 8.75 -2.76 16.54
N LEU A 162 9.96 -2.30 16.21
CA LEU A 162 10.60 -2.54 14.91
C LEU A 162 11.25 -3.93 14.80
N GLY A 163 11.42 -4.63 15.93
CA GLY A 163 11.90 -6.01 15.99
C GLY A 163 13.14 -6.29 15.12
N GLY A 164 13.04 -7.31 14.27
CA GLY A 164 14.15 -7.72 13.38
C GLY A 164 14.46 -6.76 12.23
N VAL A 165 13.62 -5.75 11.99
CA VAL A 165 13.78 -4.77 10.90
C VAL A 165 14.64 -3.58 11.32
N TYR A 166 14.70 -3.30 12.63
CA TYR A 166 15.45 -2.18 13.21
C TYR A 166 16.87 -1.96 12.62
N PRO A 167 17.78 -2.96 12.58
CA PRO A 167 19.14 -2.71 12.10
C PRO A 167 19.21 -2.34 10.61
N ALA A 168 18.40 -2.99 9.77
CA ALA A 168 18.36 -2.71 8.34
C ALA A 168 17.71 -1.37 8.03
N MET A 169 16.65 -1.02 8.78
CA MET A 169 15.98 0.28 8.69
C MET A 169 16.94 1.40 9.07
N LEU A 170 17.64 1.28 10.20
CA LEU A 170 18.59 2.29 10.67
C LEU A 170 19.68 2.56 9.63
N GLU A 171 20.29 1.50 9.08
CA GLU A 171 21.31 1.63 8.04
C GLU A 171 20.76 2.31 6.76
N THR A 172 19.55 1.93 6.35
CA THR A 172 18.90 2.47 5.15
C THR A 172 18.53 3.94 5.33
N LEU A 173 17.91 4.30 6.45
CA LEU A 173 17.52 5.68 6.74
C LEU A 173 18.75 6.57 6.88
N ASN A 174 19.82 6.10 7.53
CA ASN A 174 21.09 6.83 7.56
C ASN A 174 21.60 7.09 6.14
N HIS A 175 21.54 6.10 5.25
CA HIS A 175 21.97 6.29 3.87
C HIS A 175 21.08 7.27 3.08
N LEU A 176 19.75 7.24 3.28
CA LEU A 176 18.79 7.99 2.46
C LEU A 176 18.49 9.41 2.95
N LEU A 177 18.59 9.64 4.26
CA LEU A 177 18.27 10.93 4.88
C LEU A 177 19.53 11.71 5.25
N ASP A 178 20.56 11.07 5.80
CA ASP A 178 21.81 11.74 6.20
C ASP A 178 22.73 12.04 5.01
N GLY A 179 22.67 11.19 3.98
CA GLY A 179 23.46 11.37 2.75
C GLY A 179 24.97 11.15 2.90
N ASP A 180 25.48 10.93 4.11
CA ASP A 180 26.84 10.48 4.38
C ASP A 180 26.87 9.06 5.02
N LYS A 181 28.01 8.38 4.92
CA LYS A 181 28.19 6.96 5.30
C LYS A 181 28.92 6.79 6.64
N ASP A 182 28.98 7.83 7.48
CA ASP A 182 29.97 7.85 8.56
C ASP A 182 29.45 7.38 9.94
N LEU A 183 28.13 7.20 10.09
CA LEU A 183 27.44 6.74 11.30
C LEU A 183 27.91 7.47 12.58
N LYS A 184 28.40 8.71 12.48
CA LYS A 184 28.96 9.48 13.59
C LYS A 184 28.35 10.87 13.67
N ARG A 185 27.30 11.00 14.50
CA ARG A 185 26.65 12.29 14.84
C ARG A 185 26.08 13.03 13.62
N GLY A 186 25.46 12.29 12.72
CA GLY A 186 24.70 12.84 11.60
C GLY A 186 23.22 13.01 11.91
N LEU A 187 22.44 13.21 10.86
CA LEU A 187 21.02 13.49 10.86
C LEU A 187 20.17 12.30 11.34
N VAL A 188 20.66 11.06 11.23
CA VAL A 188 19.95 9.85 11.67
C VAL A 188 20.77 9.05 12.68
N TRP A 189 20.15 8.56 13.77
CA TRP A 189 20.81 7.66 14.72
C TRP A 189 19.84 6.74 15.46
N GLY A 190 20.32 5.60 15.93
CA GLY A 190 19.54 4.65 16.72
C GLY A 190 19.89 4.72 18.21
N ASP A 191 18.88 4.71 19.09
CA ASP A 191 19.04 4.60 20.54
C ASP A 191 17.93 3.76 21.19
N ALA A 192 17.74 3.88 22.52
CA ALA A 192 16.72 3.16 23.26
C ALA A 192 15.28 3.64 22.96
N SER A 193 15.13 4.88 22.51
CA SER A 193 13.83 5.45 22.13
C SER A 193 13.40 4.99 20.74
N GLY A 194 14.35 4.69 19.85
CA GLY A 194 14.01 4.21 18.51
C GLY A 194 15.05 4.52 17.46
N ILE A 195 14.58 4.79 16.25
CA ILE A 195 15.37 5.42 15.19
C ILE A 195 15.03 6.91 15.18
N ASN A 196 16.03 7.76 15.36
CA ASN A 196 15.88 9.19 15.49
C ASN A 196 16.35 9.88 14.21
N TYR A 197 15.63 10.91 13.79
CA TYR A 197 15.94 11.82 12.71
C TYR A 197 15.97 13.26 13.24
N GLY A 198 17.15 13.86 13.31
CA GLY A 198 17.34 15.20 13.85
C GLY A 198 16.92 16.28 12.86
N VAL A 199 16.30 17.34 13.36
CA VAL A 199 15.93 18.51 12.57
C VAL A 199 16.48 19.75 13.28
N ASN A 200 17.38 20.48 12.62
CA ASN A 200 18.09 21.63 13.20
C ASN A 200 17.85 22.89 12.38
N PHE A 201 17.25 23.89 13.02
CA PHE A 201 16.99 25.20 12.47
C PHE A 201 18.06 26.16 12.99
N VAL A 202 19.21 26.23 12.30
CA VAL A 202 20.17 27.31 12.53
C VAL A 202 19.55 28.57 11.95
N ARG A 203 19.25 29.57 12.80
CA ARG A 203 18.66 30.86 12.43
C ARG A 203 19.10 31.30 11.02
N LEU A 204 18.13 31.43 10.11
CA LEU A 204 18.28 32.17 8.85
C LEU A 204 18.67 33.62 9.12
#